data_AF-A0A9P6UKX7-F1
#
_entry.id   AF-A0A9P6UKX7-F1
#
_cell.length_a   1.000
_cell.length_b   1.000
_cell.length_c   1.000
_cell.angle_alpha   90.00
_cell.angle_beta   90.00
_cell.angle_gamma   90.00
#
_symmetry.space_group_name_H-M   'P 1'
#
loop_
_entity.id
_entity.type
_entity.pdbx_description
1 polymer ?
#
loop_
_entity_poly.entity_id
_entity_poly.type
_entity_poly.pdbx_seq_one_letter_code
_entity_poly.pdbx_strand_id
1 'polypeptide(L)'
;MDGRNGPVYSDQILRMVKAKGLDFDLIATKPTTAILLESSNMSQKESSNKDQMESSSKNQKESSNKNQKESFNKNQKEVYRKIHTFSIKHEFLYNVLLEYPSIRHMRVWDDRIEQITKFRRAGADWIQRKMLDTFELTEVNLPPRYMDHEREKALVLAMVAAHNQQVGVESRGGPMMVSGVAPMPPDRPELKEFDIWEPYVTYIPQRRALIEMVRLVRYTGVKFSASIQSFLEGFARGGSRETNMIKTPSSLEGRDLTSWVVPDELHVTLCLGVAPEDYLAAIGGLGATVFVEIEAVGEADGNIWALKVKGVDTLVDSENQIIIAPNGMQYSTFDAFFSDCKRNGSTPIDIGTQPLGHLRLRKEGVPHITMAYDRVQGSRPVAASKITVWEPITSTKGARRIILVGTIGEKQLYGIKSQNLGHLAVVHRAEVSIAELVKKCASERSLKISGRQLGSAIKETQKEMERLSIENKAHNTETITTLVNNVCDKEFD
;
A
#
# COMPACT_ATOMS: atom_id res chain seq x y z
N MET A 1 21.49 6.07 11.52
CA MET A 1 21.64 5.65 10.11
C MET A 1 20.32 5.82 9.38
N ASP A 2 20.24 6.71 8.40
CA ASP A 2 19.03 6.87 7.58
C ASP A 2 19.03 5.89 6.40
N GLY A 3 17.85 5.64 5.81
CA GLY A 3 17.72 4.74 4.66
C GLY A 3 18.13 5.38 3.32
N ARG A 4 18.73 6.58 3.33
CA ARG A 4 18.92 7.41 2.14
C ARG A 4 20.38 7.42 1.71
N ASN A 5 20.60 7.57 0.40
CA ASN A 5 21.94 7.56 -0.18
C ASN A 5 22.74 8.77 0.31
N GLY A 6 23.81 8.52 1.08
CA GLY A 6 24.59 9.55 1.76
C GLY A 6 25.00 10.76 0.92
N PRO A 7 25.61 10.56 -0.28
CA PRO A 7 26.09 11.66 -1.11
C PRO A 7 25.02 12.68 -1.54
N VAL A 8 23.74 12.28 -1.51
CA VAL A 8 22.63 13.15 -1.94
C VAL A 8 22.05 13.95 -0.78
N TYR A 9 22.14 13.43 0.44
CA TYR A 9 21.37 13.96 1.58
C TYR A 9 22.22 14.42 2.76
N SER A 10 23.54 14.21 2.76
CA SER A 10 24.44 14.60 3.85
C SER A 10 24.22 16.03 4.31
N ASP A 11 24.23 16.99 3.39
CA ASP A 11 24.14 18.43 3.72
C ASP A 11 22.77 18.81 4.27
N GLN A 12 21.72 18.15 3.78
CA GLN A 12 20.36 18.37 4.29
C GLN A 12 20.19 17.80 5.69
N ILE A 13 20.74 16.60 5.94
CA ILE A 13 20.71 15.96 7.26
C ILE A 13 21.48 16.81 8.27
N LEU A 14 22.70 17.24 7.93
CA LEU A 14 23.51 18.11 8.78
C LEU A 14 22.80 19.43 9.09
N ARG A 15 22.14 20.05 8.11
CA ARG A 15 21.31 21.25 8.33
C ARG A 15 20.14 20.96 9.28
N MET A 16 19.46 19.83 9.14
CA MET A 16 18.34 19.46 10.02
C MET A 16 18.79 19.20 11.46
N VAL A 17 19.91 18.50 11.64
CA VAL A 17 20.53 18.25 12.95
C VAL A 17 20.88 19.58 13.62
N LYS A 18 21.60 20.46 12.91
CA LYS A 18 21.98 21.78 13.40
C LYS A 18 20.76 22.65 13.74
N ALA A 19 19.76 22.70 12.87
CA ALA A 19 18.55 23.50 13.09
C ALA A 19 17.72 23.03 14.29
N LYS A 20 17.86 21.76 14.69
CA LYS A 20 17.20 21.20 15.87
C LYS A 20 18.05 21.29 17.14
N GLY A 21 19.28 21.82 17.05
CA GLY A 21 20.23 21.83 18.17
C GLY A 21 20.58 20.43 18.67
N LEU A 22 20.55 19.43 17.78
CA LEU A 22 20.94 18.06 18.11
C LEU A 22 22.46 17.94 17.98
N ASP A 23 23.08 17.34 18.99
CA ASP A 23 24.51 17.07 19.00
C ASP A 23 24.74 15.56 18.84
N PHE A 24 25.56 15.19 17.86
CA PHE A 24 25.88 13.80 17.54
C PHE A 24 27.37 13.68 17.26
N ASP A 25 28.04 12.76 17.96
CA ASP A 25 29.46 12.44 17.70
C ASP A 25 29.65 11.81 16.31
N LEU A 26 28.65 11.05 15.84
CA LEU A 26 28.69 10.34 14.57
C LEU A 26 27.34 10.35 13.87
N ILE A 27 27.34 10.79 12.61
CA ILE A 27 26.19 10.70 11.72
C ILE A 27 26.56 9.81 10.54
N ALA A 28 26.04 8.59 10.55
CA ALA A 28 26.21 7.66 9.44
C ALA A 28 25.01 7.72 8.48
N THR A 29 25.30 7.82 7.19
CA THR A 29 24.31 7.73 6.11
C THR A 29 24.39 6.36 5.43
N LYS A 30 23.36 5.98 4.68
CA LYS A 30 23.39 4.70 3.98
C LYS A 30 24.51 4.68 2.93
N PRO A 31 25.45 3.72 2.98
CA PRO A 31 26.40 3.52 1.90
C PRO A 31 25.67 2.97 0.67
N THR A 32 26.45 2.87 -0.39
CA THR A 32 26.14 2.12 -1.59
C THR A 32 25.59 0.73 -1.28
N THR A 33 24.52 0.32 -1.97
CA THR A 33 23.84 -0.96 -1.69
C THR A 33 23.87 -1.94 -2.84
N ALA A 34 24.39 -1.57 -4.00
CA ALA A 34 24.50 -2.43 -5.16
C ALA A 34 25.86 -2.26 -5.84
N ILE A 35 26.38 -3.33 -6.41
CA ILE A 35 27.53 -3.29 -7.32
C ILE A 35 27.19 -4.08 -8.57
N LEU A 36 27.60 -3.56 -9.73
CA LEU A 36 27.54 -4.31 -10.98
C LEU A 36 28.59 -5.41 -10.90
N LEU A 37 28.17 -6.67 -11.03
CA LEU A 37 29.10 -7.77 -11.21
C LEU A 37 29.60 -7.69 -12.65
N GLU A 38 30.90 -7.45 -12.81
CA GLU A 38 31.52 -7.57 -14.13
C GLU A 38 31.23 -8.98 -14.65
N SER A 39 30.73 -9.07 -15.89
CA SER A 39 30.56 -10.30 -16.64
C SER A 39 31.95 -10.87 -16.95
N SER A 40 32.63 -11.33 -15.90
CA SER A 40 34.01 -11.80 -15.91
C SER A 40 34.11 -13.08 -16.71
N ASN A 41 34.27 -12.98 -18.03
CA ASN A 41 34.76 -14.02 -18.95
C ASN A 41 34.26 -15.46 -18.70
N MET A 42 33.06 -15.66 -18.15
CA MET A 42 32.50 -17.02 -17.97
C MET A 42 32.37 -17.75 -19.31
N SER A 43 32.33 -16.99 -20.42
CA SER A 43 32.28 -17.52 -21.77
C SER A 43 33.63 -18.04 -22.32
N GLN A 44 34.78 -17.72 -21.71
CA GLN A 44 36.09 -18.12 -22.27
C GLN A 44 36.61 -19.49 -21.79
N LYS A 45 36.01 -20.10 -20.76
CA LYS A 45 36.42 -21.42 -20.26
C LYS A 45 35.66 -22.61 -20.85
N GLU A 46 34.54 -22.39 -21.54
CA GLU A 46 33.79 -23.49 -22.18
C GLU A 46 34.19 -23.72 -23.65
N SER A 47 34.79 -22.75 -24.34
CA SER A 47 35.21 -22.91 -25.73
C SER A 47 36.60 -23.55 -25.90
N SER A 48 37.45 -23.58 -24.86
CA SER A 48 38.79 -24.17 -24.96
C SER A 48 38.84 -25.70 -24.93
N ASN A 49 37.71 -26.39 -24.76
CA ASN A 49 37.63 -27.85 -24.82
C ASN A 49 37.05 -28.42 -26.14
N LYS A 50 36.73 -27.59 -27.13
CA LYS A 50 36.21 -28.07 -28.44
C LYS A 50 37.19 -28.03 -29.61
N ASP A 51 38.33 -27.35 -29.49
CA ASP A 51 39.26 -27.17 -30.60
C ASP A 51 40.41 -28.20 -30.66
N GLN A 52 40.35 -29.30 -29.88
CA GLN A 52 41.33 -30.39 -30.01
C GLN A 52 40.89 -31.52 -30.96
N MET A 53 39.81 -31.35 -31.72
CA MET A 53 39.32 -32.42 -32.60
C MET A 53 38.84 -31.95 -33.97
N GLU A 54 39.53 -31.00 -34.62
CA GLU A 54 39.32 -30.78 -36.07
C GLU A 54 40.55 -30.13 -36.73
N SER A 55 41.65 -30.88 -36.74
CA SER A 55 42.78 -30.61 -37.63
C SER A 55 42.60 -31.39 -38.93
N SER A 56 41.87 -30.84 -39.89
CA SER A 56 42.11 -31.04 -41.34
C SER A 56 40.98 -30.44 -42.18
N SER A 57 41.19 -29.23 -42.70
CA SER A 57 40.98 -28.89 -44.12
C SER A 57 41.20 -27.40 -44.36
N LYS A 58 42.32 -27.11 -45.01
CA LYS A 58 42.65 -25.81 -45.59
C LYS A 58 41.75 -25.54 -46.80
N ASN A 59 41.14 -24.35 -46.86
CA ASN A 59 41.38 -23.32 -47.88
C ASN A 59 40.14 -22.46 -48.21
N GLN A 60 40.42 -21.15 -48.36
CA GLN A 60 39.73 -20.16 -49.20
C GLN A 60 38.32 -19.69 -48.80
N LYS A 61 38.26 -18.50 -48.18
CA LYS A 61 37.81 -17.25 -48.83
C LYS A 61 37.72 -16.14 -47.78
N GLU A 62 38.77 -15.33 -47.72
CA GLU A 62 38.75 -14.01 -47.10
C GLU A 62 38.05 -13.04 -48.06
N SER A 63 36.95 -12.42 -47.61
CA SER A 63 36.48 -11.05 -47.95
C SER A 63 34.94 -10.97 -47.92
N SER A 64 34.36 -10.63 -46.76
CA SER A 64 33.04 -9.94 -46.66
C SER A 64 32.49 -9.73 -45.24
N ASN A 65 33.06 -10.32 -44.19
CA ASN A 65 32.36 -10.42 -42.89
C ASN A 65 32.61 -9.28 -41.86
N LYS A 66 32.70 -8.02 -42.29
CA LYS A 66 32.84 -6.87 -41.35
C LYS A 66 31.52 -6.31 -40.80
N ASN A 67 30.36 -6.63 -41.38
CA ASN A 67 29.07 -6.06 -40.96
C ASN A 67 28.21 -6.96 -40.05
N GLN A 68 28.64 -8.18 -39.69
CA GLN A 68 27.86 -9.07 -38.81
C GLN A 68 28.24 -9.00 -37.32
N LYS A 69 29.38 -8.38 -36.97
CA LYS A 69 29.88 -8.37 -35.58
C LYS A 69 29.20 -7.35 -34.64
N GLU A 70 28.42 -6.39 -35.17
CA GLU A 70 27.75 -5.38 -34.33
C GLU A 70 26.37 -5.82 -33.80
N SER A 71 25.83 -6.95 -34.26
CA SER A 71 24.49 -7.41 -33.82
C SER A 71 24.51 -8.37 -32.61
N PHE A 72 25.65 -8.95 -32.25
CA PHE A 72 25.72 -10.05 -31.29
C PHE A 72 25.88 -9.64 -29.81
N ASN A 73 26.14 -8.38 -29.50
CA ASN A 73 26.38 -7.95 -28.11
C ASN A 73 25.14 -7.44 -27.36
N LYS A 74 23.93 -7.57 -27.93
CA LYS A 74 22.73 -6.88 -27.41
C LYS A 74 22.06 -7.48 -26.16
N ASN A 75 22.54 -8.60 -25.62
CA ASN A 75 21.84 -9.32 -24.54
C ASN A 75 22.69 -9.73 -23.33
N GLN A 76 23.85 -9.11 -23.07
CA GLN A 76 24.50 -9.33 -21.77
C GLN A 76 23.58 -8.76 -20.67
N LYS A 77 22.99 -9.65 -19.88
CA LYS A 77 22.18 -9.26 -18.72
C LYS A 77 23.13 -8.71 -17.67
N GLU A 78 22.99 -7.44 -17.33
CA GLU A 78 23.67 -6.85 -16.18
C GLU A 78 23.19 -7.58 -14.92
N VAL A 79 24.14 -8.07 -14.11
CA VAL A 79 23.85 -8.76 -12.86
C VAL A 79 24.43 -7.91 -11.74
N TYR A 80 23.64 -7.63 -10.72
CA TYR A 80 24.07 -6.83 -9.57
C TYR A 80 24.13 -7.68 -8.32
N ARG A 81 25.02 -7.32 -7.41
CA ARG A 81 25.07 -7.86 -6.06
C ARG A 81 24.54 -6.79 -5.11
N LYS A 82 23.47 -7.07 -4.36
CA LYS A 82 22.76 -6.08 -3.53
C LYS A 82 22.80 -6.45 -2.05
N ILE A 83 23.06 -5.47 -1.19
CA ILE A 83 23.06 -5.62 0.27
C ILE A 83 21.72 -5.20 0.87
N HIS A 84 21.20 -6.03 1.79
CA HIS A 84 20.01 -5.68 2.58
C HIS A 84 20.26 -4.54 3.57
N THR A 85 19.29 -3.62 3.67
CA THR A 85 19.38 -2.45 4.57
C THR A 85 19.60 -2.79 6.04
N PHE A 86 18.93 -3.83 6.56
CA PHE A 86 19.14 -4.28 7.95
C PHE A 86 20.61 -4.59 8.20
N SER A 87 21.21 -5.24 7.22
CA SER A 87 22.51 -5.81 7.41
C SER A 87 23.64 -4.78 7.34
N ILE A 88 23.46 -3.76 6.51
CA ILE A 88 24.32 -2.58 6.55
C ILE A 88 24.26 -1.92 7.94
N LYS A 89 23.07 -1.76 8.52
CA LYS A 89 22.93 -1.18 9.88
C LYS A 89 23.63 -2.07 10.92
N HIS A 90 23.45 -3.38 10.82
CA HIS A 90 24.06 -4.35 11.71
C HIS A 90 25.60 -4.31 11.62
N GLU A 91 26.15 -4.36 10.42
CA GLU A 91 27.60 -4.28 10.17
C GLU A 91 28.17 -2.95 10.68
N PHE A 92 27.49 -1.84 10.44
CA PHE A 92 27.88 -0.54 10.96
C PHE A 92 27.98 -0.54 12.49
N LEU A 93 26.95 -1.02 13.19
CA LEU A 93 26.95 -1.07 14.65
C LEU A 93 28.02 -2.03 15.19
N TYR A 94 28.22 -3.16 14.51
CA TYR A 94 29.26 -4.12 14.85
C TYR A 94 30.65 -3.49 14.74
N ASN A 95 30.94 -2.77 13.66
CA ASN A 95 32.20 -2.06 13.47
C ASN A 95 32.41 -0.95 14.51
N VAL A 96 31.36 -0.23 14.89
CA VAL A 96 31.43 0.76 15.99
C VAL A 96 31.85 0.09 17.30
N LEU A 97 31.33 -1.09 17.61
CA LEU A 97 31.71 -1.82 18.83
C LEU A 97 33.15 -2.36 18.79
N LEU A 98 33.65 -2.74 17.60
CA LEU A 98 35.03 -3.16 17.43
C LEU A 98 36.02 -1.99 17.54
N GLU A 99 35.70 -0.85 16.93
CA GLU A 99 36.56 0.34 16.92
C GLU A 99 36.56 1.04 18.28
N TYR A 100 35.43 1.04 18.97
CA TYR A 100 35.24 1.71 20.26
C TYR A 100 34.84 0.69 21.36
N PRO A 101 35.75 -0.18 21.80
CA PRO A 101 35.45 -1.24 22.77
C PRO A 101 35.09 -0.71 24.17
N SER A 102 35.28 0.59 24.43
CA SER A 102 34.81 1.27 25.64
C SER A 102 33.28 1.43 25.68
N ILE A 103 32.59 1.29 24.54
CA ILE A 103 31.13 1.27 24.49
C ILE A 103 30.64 -0.02 25.15
N ARG A 104 30.00 0.11 26.31
CA ARG A 104 29.41 -1.01 27.06
C ARG A 104 27.89 -1.05 27.03
N HIS A 105 27.26 0.04 26.62
CA HIS A 105 25.81 0.18 26.62
C HIS A 105 25.37 0.71 25.26
N MET A 106 24.43 0.02 24.61
CA MET A 106 23.86 0.47 23.34
C MET A 106 22.35 0.54 23.43
N ARG A 107 21.80 1.68 23.00
CA ARG A 107 20.36 1.89 22.84
C ARG A 107 20.04 2.10 21.38
N VAL A 108 19.10 1.35 20.85
CA VAL A 108 18.68 1.42 19.44
C VAL A 108 17.20 1.77 19.37
N TRP A 109 16.86 2.68 18.45
CA TRP A 109 15.49 3.05 18.11
C TRP A 109 15.24 2.70 16.65
N ASP A 110 14.20 1.92 16.36
CA ASP A 110 13.82 1.55 14.99
C ASP A 110 12.29 1.50 14.87
N ASP A 111 11.76 1.78 13.69
CA ASP A 111 10.32 1.84 13.39
C ASP A 111 9.81 0.58 12.68
N ARG A 112 10.68 -0.41 12.42
CA ARG A 112 10.33 -1.62 11.67
C ARG A 112 10.39 -2.86 12.55
N ILE A 113 9.22 -3.43 12.83
CA ILE A 113 9.06 -4.63 13.69
C ILE A 113 9.94 -5.82 13.29
N GLU A 114 10.13 -6.05 11.99
CA GLU A 114 11.01 -7.10 11.48
C GLU A 114 12.49 -6.82 11.77
N GLN A 115 12.94 -5.56 11.66
CA GLN A 115 14.31 -5.17 11.98
C GLN A 115 14.55 -5.22 13.47
N ILE A 116 13.55 -4.82 14.27
CA ILE A 116 13.59 -4.88 15.73
C ILE A 116 13.85 -6.32 16.19
N THR A 117 13.08 -7.28 15.66
CA THR A 117 13.25 -8.70 16.00
C THR A 117 14.67 -9.19 15.69
N LYS A 118 15.25 -8.77 14.57
CA LYS A 118 16.62 -9.12 14.18
C LYS A 118 17.66 -8.45 15.08
N PHE A 119 17.47 -7.18 15.44
CA PHE A 119 18.36 -6.47 16.37
C PHE A 119 18.34 -7.04 17.78
N ARG A 120 17.20 -7.55 18.27
CA ARG A 120 17.16 -8.25 19.57
C ARG A 120 18.08 -9.46 19.59
N ARG A 121 18.10 -10.24 18.49
CA ARG A 121 19.00 -11.39 18.36
C ARG A 121 20.46 -10.95 18.29
N ALA A 122 20.77 -9.95 17.46
CA ALA A 122 22.12 -9.41 17.36
C ALA A 122 22.64 -8.84 18.69
N GLY A 123 21.82 -8.07 19.40
CA GLY A 123 22.18 -7.52 20.71
C GLY A 123 22.45 -8.59 21.77
N ALA A 124 21.66 -9.67 21.78
CA ALA A 124 21.90 -10.81 22.67
C ALA A 124 23.25 -11.50 22.38
N ASP A 125 23.58 -11.68 21.09
CA ASP A 125 24.88 -12.21 20.66
C ASP A 125 26.04 -11.28 21.09
N TRP A 126 25.91 -9.95 20.91
CA TRP A 126 26.92 -8.99 21.34
C TRP A 126 27.15 -8.99 22.86
N ILE A 127 26.09 -9.18 23.67
CA ILE A 127 26.21 -9.35 25.12
C ILE A 127 26.91 -10.66 25.46
N GLN A 128 26.52 -11.77 24.83
CA GLN A 128 27.13 -13.07 25.07
C GLN A 128 28.64 -13.06 24.78
N ARG A 129 29.07 -12.29 23.78
CA ARG A 129 30.48 -12.08 23.40
C ARG A 129 31.21 -11.05 24.26
N LYS A 130 30.55 -10.45 25.26
CA LYS A 130 31.10 -9.38 26.12
C LYS A 130 31.55 -8.14 25.34
N MET A 131 30.95 -7.90 24.16
CA MET A 131 31.12 -6.65 23.42
C MET A 131 30.28 -5.53 24.07
N LEU A 132 29.13 -5.91 24.64
CA LEU A 132 28.24 -5.03 25.38
C LEU A 132 27.91 -5.64 26.74
N ASP A 133 27.68 -4.78 27.73
CA ASP A 133 27.08 -5.14 29.01
C ASP A 133 25.55 -5.06 28.92
N THR A 134 25.02 -4.08 28.20
CA THR A 134 23.57 -3.95 27.95
C THR A 134 23.24 -3.53 26.51
N PHE A 135 22.10 -4.04 26.02
CA PHE A 135 21.52 -3.69 24.72
C PHE A 135 20.02 -3.45 24.88
N GLU A 136 19.58 -2.21 24.68
CA GLU A 136 18.18 -1.82 24.77
C GLU A 136 17.65 -1.46 23.38
N LEU A 137 16.43 -1.89 23.07
CA LEU A 137 15.80 -1.66 21.78
C LEU A 137 14.39 -1.11 21.97
N THR A 138 14.17 0.10 21.47
CA THR A 138 12.90 0.81 21.56
C THR A 138 12.21 0.82 20.21
N GLU A 139 10.97 0.32 20.16
CA GLU A 139 10.11 0.41 18.99
C GLU A 139 9.54 1.82 18.86
N VAL A 140 9.77 2.45 17.71
CA VAL A 140 9.29 3.80 17.42
C VAL A 140 7.98 3.73 16.66
N ASN A 141 6.87 3.69 17.39
CA ASN A 141 5.52 3.77 16.83
C ASN A 141 5.06 5.23 16.77
N LEU A 142 5.53 5.97 15.76
CA LEU A 142 5.03 7.32 15.50
C LEU A 142 3.74 7.26 14.68
N PRO A 143 2.73 8.09 14.99
CA PRO A 143 1.57 8.22 14.15
C PRO A 143 2.02 8.65 12.74
N PRO A 144 1.44 8.08 11.67
CA PRO A 144 1.80 8.43 10.32
C PRO A 144 1.59 9.93 10.11
N ARG A 145 2.64 10.62 9.69
CA ARG A 145 2.56 12.02 9.27
C ARG A 145 2.36 12.02 7.77
N TYR A 146 1.13 12.23 7.35
CA TYR A 146 0.81 12.37 5.94
C TYR A 146 1.34 13.71 5.41
N MET A 147 1.77 13.70 4.16
CA MET A 147 2.09 14.91 3.44
C MET A 147 0.79 15.63 3.08
N ASP A 148 0.85 16.96 2.90
CA ASP A 148 -0.26 17.67 2.27
C ASP A 148 -0.65 16.99 0.95
N HIS A 149 -1.95 16.81 0.71
CA HIS A 149 -2.47 16.00 -0.39
C HIS A 149 -1.98 16.50 -1.76
N GLU A 150 -1.98 17.81 -2.00
CA GLU A 150 -1.54 18.35 -3.28
C GLU A 150 -0.02 18.23 -3.43
N ARG A 151 0.74 18.40 -2.34
CA ARG A 151 2.18 18.18 -2.35
C ARG A 151 2.54 16.71 -2.59
N GLU A 152 1.83 15.78 -1.96
CA GLU A 152 2.02 14.34 -2.17
C GLU A 152 1.76 13.97 -3.63
N LYS A 153 0.63 14.42 -4.16
CA LYS A 153 0.24 14.22 -5.56
C LYS A 153 1.28 14.80 -6.52
N ALA A 154 1.76 16.02 -6.29
CA ALA A 154 2.82 16.63 -7.10
C ALA A 154 4.12 15.81 -7.07
N LEU A 155 4.52 15.32 -5.89
CA LEU A 155 5.68 14.47 -5.72
C LEU A 155 5.53 13.14 -6.48
N VAL A 156 4.39 12.47 -6.35
CA VAL A 156 4.11 11.21 -7.06
C VAL A 156 4.14 11.41 -8.57
N LEU A 157 3.53 12.49 -9.09
CA LEU A 157 3.58 12.81 -10.51
C LEU A 157 5.01 13.07 -11.00
N ALA A 158 5.82 13.79 -10.23
CA ALA A 158 7.22 14.01 -10.55
C ALA A 158 8.04 12.70 -10.54
N MET A 159 7.79 11.81 -9.58
CA MET A 159 8.42 10.49 -9.52
C MET A 159 8.06 9.64 -10.74
N VAL A 160 6.79 9.65 -11.17
CA VAL A 160 6.36 8.94 -12.38
C VAL A 160 6.98 9.54 -13.63
N ALA A 161 7.06 10.87 -13.74
CA ALA A 161 7.70 11.53 -14.87
C ALA A 161 9.19 11.16 -14.97
N ALA A 162 9.92 11.20 -13.86
CA ALA A 162 11.32 10.78 -13.80
C ALA A 162 11.51 9.30 -14.15
N HIS A 163 10.62 8.42 -13.64
CA HIS A 163 10.61 7.00 -14.00
C HIS A 163 10.39 6.80 -15.50
N ASN A 164 9.40 7.47 -16.10
CA ASN A 164 9.08 7.36 -17.52
C ASN A 164 10.19 7.96 -18.41
N GLN A 165 10.87 9.01 -17.96
CA GLN A 165 12.06 9.52 -18.63
C GLN A 165 13.16 8.44 -18.69
N GLN A 166 13.39 7.74 -17.58
CA GLN A 166 14.35 6.63 -17.52
C GLN A 166 13.93 5.44 -18.40
N VAL A 167 12.64 5.09 -18.47
CA VAL A 167 12.10 4.11 -19.43
C VAL A 167 12.47 4.49 -20.87
N GLY A 168 12.36 5.78 -21.21
CA GLY A 168 12.73 6.30 -22.53
C GLY A 168 14.23 6.17 -22.84
N VAL A 169 15.10 6.38 -21.84
CA VAL A 169 16.55 6.16 -21.95
C VAL A 169 16.84 4.67 -22.21
N GLU A 170 16.28 3.78 -21.39
CA GLU A 170 16.44 2.32 -21.52
C GLU A 170 15.94 1.80 -22.89
N SER A 171 14.81 2.32 -23.36
CA SER A 171 14.23 1.92 -24.66
C SER A 171 15.11 2.30 -25.85
N ARG A 172 15.94 3.33 -25.72
CA ARG A 172 16.93 3.74 -26.74
C ARG A 172 18.27 3.01 -26.61
N GLY A 173 18.36 2.00 -25.74
CA GLY A 173 19.60 1.28 -25.45
C GLY A 173 20.54 2.01 -24.49
N GLY A 174 20.04 3.02 -23.76
CA GLY A 174 20.77 3.64 -22.67
C GLY A 174 20.90 2.73 -21.44
N PRO A 175 21.79 3.07 -20.50
CA PRO A 175 22.08 2.25 -19.33
C PRO A 175 20.87 2.13 -18.39
N MET A 176 20.74 0.98 -17.73
CA MET A 176 19.77 0.81 -16.66
C MET A 176 20.22 1.60 -15.43
N MET A 177 19.33 2.47 -14.92
CA MET A 177 19.59 3.14 -13.66
C MET A 177 19.29 2.17 -12.51
N VAL A 178 20.31 1.67 -11.84
CA VAL A 178 20.15 0.93 -10.57
C VAL A 178 20.53 1.85 -9.41
N SER A 179 19.60 2.06 -8.49
CA SER A 179 19.82 2.97 -7.36
C SER A 179 20.88 2.44 -6.41
N GLY A 180 21.83 3.29 -6.02
CA GLY A 180 22.85 2.94 -5.03
C GLY A 180 23.94 2.03 -5.59
N VAL A 181 24.28 2.16 -6.88
CA VAL A 181 25.46 1.55 -7.50
C VAL A 181 26.69 2.41 -7.24
N ALA A 182 27.73 1.80 -6.68
CA ALA A 182 29.07 2.36 -6.48
C ALA A 182 30.00 1.19 -6.02
N PRO A 183 31.27 1.46 -5.66
CA PRO A 183 32.13 0.44 -5.05
C PRO A 183 31.46 -0.18 -3.81
N MET A 184 31.43 -1.51 -3.75
CA MET A 184 30.88 -2.23 -2.59
C MET A 184 31.93 -2.30 -1.48
N PRO A 185 31.51 -2.31 -0.20
CA PRO A 185 32.41 -2.68 0.89
C PRO A 185 33.04 -4.05 0.61
N PRO A 186 34.31 -4.26 1.03
CA PRO A 186 34.97 -5.55 0.88
C PRO A 186 34.19 -6.65 1.61
N ASP A 187 34.16 -7.85 1.03
CA ASP A 187 33.58 -9.02 1.69
C ASP A 187 34.30 -9.26 3.03
N ARG A 188 33.54 -9.56 4.09
CA ARG A 188 34.03 -9.79 5.45
C ARG A 188 33.92 -11.29 5.79
N PRO A 189 34.86 -12.14 5.34
CA PRO A 189 34.78 -13.60 5.51
C PRO A 189 34.76 -14.02 6.98
N GLU A 190 35.33 -13.21 7.89
CA GLU A 190 35.28 -13.44 9.32
C GLU A 190 33.86 -13.41 9.89
N LEU A 191 32.89 -12.81 9.17
CA LEU A 191 31.49 -12.81 9.59
C LEU A 191 30.75 -14.09 9.19
N LYS A 192 31.27 -14.89 8.25
CA LYS A 192 30.61 -16.10 7.74
C LYS A 192 30.39 -17.16 8.81
N GLU A 193 31.31 -17.27 9.76
CA GLU A 193 31.27 -18.32 10.80
C GLU A 193 30.15 -18.12 11.82
N PHE A 194 29.55 -16.93 11.87
CA PHE A 194 28.58 -16.61 12.91
C PHE A 194 27.15 -17.04 12.58
N ASP A 195 26.90 -17.68 11.42
CA ASP A 195 25.55 -17.94 10.86
C ASP A 195 24.69 -16.67 10.72
N ILE A 196 25.31 -15.54 10.97
CA ILE A 196 24.92 -14.24 10.53
C ILE A 196 25.49 -14.21 9.11
N TRP A 197 24.64 -14.45 8.10
CA TRP A 197 24.61 -13.63 6.88
C TRP A 197 25.21 -14.21 5.57
N GLU A 198 24.35 -14.34 4.55
CA GLU A 198 24.69 -13.94 3.17
C GLU A 198 24.07 -12.55 2.90
N PRO A 199 24.87 -11.46 2.89
CA PRO A 199 24.39 -10.10 2.64
C PRO A 199 23.69 -9.89 1.33
N TYR A 200 24.11 -10.71 0.40
CA TYR A 200 24.20 -10.35 -0.97
C TYR A 200 23.18 -11.15 -1.71
N VAL A 201 22.17 -10.46 -2.21
CA VAL A 201 21.24 -11.04 -3.14
C VAL A 201 21.70 -10.65 -4.54
N THR A 202 21.87 -11.65 -5.39
CA THR A 202 22.05 -11.43 -6.82
C THR A 202 20.74 -10.88 -7.37
N TYR A 203 20.82 -9.71 -7.99
CA TYR A 203 19.69 -8.96 -8.50
C TYR A 203 19.92 -8.66 -9.98
N ILE A 204 19.03 -9.18 -10.83
CA ILE A 204 18.99 -8.82 -12.25
C ILE A 204 17.91 -7.74 -12.39
N PRO A 205 18.25 -6.49 -12.75
CA PRO A 205 17.27 -5.45 -12.94
C PRO A 205 16.28 -5.83 -14.02
N GLN A 206 15.01 -5.65 -13.71
CA GLN A 206 13.95 -5.76 -14.70
C GLN A 206 13.85 -4.44 -15.46
N ARG A 207 13.61 -4.54 -16.77
CA ARG A 207 13.33 -3.36 -17.61
C ARG A 207 12.13 -2.62 -17.03
N ARG A 208 12.25 -1.30 -16.90
CA ARG A 208 11.14 -0.48 -16.43
C ARG A 208 10.06 -0.43 -17.50
N ALA A 209 8.82 -0.51 -17.06
CA ALA A 209 7.67 -0.25 -17.91
C ALA A 209 7.20 1.19 -17.76
N LEU A 210 6.58 1.73 -18.81
CA LEU A 210 5.94 3.02 -18.75
C LEU A 210 4.79 2.96 -17.72
N ILE A 211 4.79 3.92 -16.79
CA ILE A 211 3.73 4.09 -15.80
C ILE A 211 2.75 5.14 -16.33
N GLU A 212 1.52 4.73 -16.59
CA GLU A 212 0.44 5.63 -16.93
C GLU A 212 -0.39 5.95 -15.67
N MET A 213 -0.39 7.22 -15.29
CA MET A 213 -1.24 7.72 -14.20
C MET A 213 -2.63 8.00 -14.75
N VAL A 214 -3.61 7.27 -14.25
CA VAL A 214 -5.00 7.40 -14.67
C VAL A 214 -5.86 7.86 -13.49
N ARG A 215 -6.87 8.68 -13.79
CA ARG A 215 -7.90 8.98 -12.80
C ARG A 215 -8.88 7.82 -12.78
N LEU A 216 -9.00 7.19 -11.62
CA LEU A 216 -9.94 6.12 -11.36
C LEU A 216 -11.05 6.66 -10.49
N VAL A 217 -12.29 6.54 -10.96
CA VAL A 217 -13.45 6.79 -10.11
C VAL A 217 -13.57 5.64 -9.13
N ARG A 218 -13.45 5.92 -7.84
CA ARG A 218 -13.62 4.93 -6.78
C ARG A 218 -15.10 4.67 -6.52
N TYR A 219 -15.90 5.73 -6.49
CA TYR A 219 -17.34 5.66 -6.36
C TYR A 219 -18.01 6.91 -6.93
N THR A 220 -19.28 6.77 -7.28
CA THR A 220 -20.22 7.87 -7.50
C THR A 220 -21.15 7.95 -6.29
N GLY A 221 -21.29 9.12 -5.70
CA GLY A 221 -21.97 9.30 -4.42
C GLY A 221 -22.46 10.72 -4.18
N VAL A 222 -23.19 10.91 -3.08
CA VAL A 222 -23.51 12.26 -2.57
C VAL A 222 -22.35 12.75 -1.72
N LYS A 223 -21.73 13.83 -2.18
CA LYS A 223 -20.63 14.52 -1.51
C LYS A 223 -21.17 15.69 -0.69
N PHE A 224 -20.58 15.90 0.48
CA PHE A 224 -20.92 17.02 1.35
C PHE A 224 -19.78 18.05 1.37
N SER A 225 -20.14 19.32 1.55
CA SER A 225 -19.17 20.43 1.67
C SER A 225 -18.36 20.32 2.96
N ALA A 226 -17.23 21.04 3.04
CA ALA A 226 -16.37 21.06 4.23
C ALA A 226 -17.13 21.45 5.52
N SER A 227 -18.08 22.40 5.46
CA SER A 227 -18.90 22.77 6.61
C SER A 227 -19.78 21.62 7.11
N ILE A 228 -20.37 20.85 6.20
CA ILE A 228 -21.18 19.68 6.56
C ILE A 228 -20.29 18.52 7.02
N GLN A 229 -19.10 18.33 6.42
CA GLN A 229 -18.11 17.36 6.91
C GLN A 229 -17.76 17.65 8.38
N SER A 230 -17.39 18.90 8.68
CA SER A 230 -17.06 19.35 10.04
C SER A 230 -18.24 19.15 11.01
N PHE A 231 -19.46 19.47 10.58
CA PHE A 231 -20.68 19.19 11.35
C PHE A 231 -20.81 17.69 11.68
N LEU A 232 -20.67 16.82 10.69
CA LEU A 232 -20.79 15.37 10.87
C LEU A 232 -19.64 14.76 11.69
N GLU A 233 -18.40 15.24 11.49
CA GLU A 233 -17.22 14.82 12.25
C GLU A 233 -17.36 15.10 13.75
N GLY A 234 -18.05 16.19 14.11
CA GLY A 234 -18.38 16.50 15.51
C GLY A 234 -19.19 15.40 16.21
N PHE A 235 -20.02 14.67 15.46
CA PHE A 235 -20.78 13.52 15.99
C PHE A 235 -20.01 12.21 15.90
N ALA A 236 -19.16 12.03 14.88
CA ALA A 236 -18.45 10.79 14.61
C ALA A 236 -17.62 10.27 15.82
N ARG A 237 -17.09 11.19 16.64
CA ARG A 237 -16.26 10.90 17.82
C ARG A 237 -17.00 11.02 19.16
N GLY A 238 -18.34 11.11 19.14
CA GLY A 238 -19.14 11.32 20.36
C GLY A 238 -18.99 12.72 20.97
N GLY A 239 -18.62 13.73 20.15
CA GLY A 239 -17.95 14.95 20.60
C GLY A 239 -18.80 16.21 20.84
N SER A 240 -20.08 16.29 20.48
CA SER A 240 -20.84 17.53 20.70
C SER A 240 -21.78 17.44 21.91
N ARG A 241 -21.32 17.95 23.06
CA ARG A 241 -22.20 18.18 24.24
C ARG A 241 -23.26 19.26 23.99
N GLU A 242 -23.01 20.16 23.03
CA GLU A 242 -23.88 21.32 22.79
C GLU A 242 -25.03 21.02 21.82
N THR A 243 -24.94 19.98 21.00
CA THR A 243 -26.01 19.60 20.08
C THR A 243 -26.36 18.12 20.25
N ASN A 244 -27.29 17.81 21.17
CA ASN A 244 -27.85 16.46 21.40
C ASN A 244 -28.69 15.93 20.21
N MET A 245 -28.38 16.33 18.98
CA MET A 245 -29.20 16.06 17.79
C MET A 245 -29.00 14.65 17.24
N ILE A 246 -27.76 14.15 17.26
CA ILE A 246 -27.43 12.80 16.80
C ILE A 246 -26.60 12.15 17.90
N LYS A 247 -27.12 11.07 18.47
CA LYS A 247 -26.39 10.23 19.43
C LYS A 247 -25.75 9.05 18.71
N THR A 248 -24.66 8.54 19.26
CA THR A 248 -24.12 7.23 18.85
C THR A 248 -25.17 6.15 19.11
N PRO A 249 -25.14 5.02 18.36
CA PRO A 249 -26.00 3.87 18.66
C PRO A 249 -25.94 3.48 20.13
N SER A 250 -27.08 3.09 20.70
CA SER A 250 -27.20 2.73 22.12
C SER A 250 -26.25 1.59 22.51
N SER A 251 -25.97 0.66 21.60
CA SER A 251 -25.01 -0.44 21.74
C SER A 251 -23.55 0.01 21.90
N LEU A 252 -23.24 1.27 21.57
CA LEU A 252 -21.92 1.88 21.71
C LEU A 252 -21.85 2.90 22.85
N GLU A 253 -22.95 3.17 23.57
CA GLU A 253 -22.93 4.10 24.71
C GLU A 253 -21.91 3.64 25.77
N GLY A 254 -21.09 4.59 26.24
CA GLY A 254 -20.03 4.33 27.22
C GLY A 254 -18.76 3.68 26.67
N ARG A 255 -18.70 3.33 25.38
CA ARG A 255 -17.45 2.84 24.77
C ARG A 255 -16.48 3.99 24.49
N ASP A 256 -15.20 3.72 24.67
CA ASP A 256 -14.13 4.64 24.25
C ASP A 256 -13.94 4.57 22.73
N LEU A 257 -14.42 5.60 22.02
CA LEU A 257 -14.30 5.73 20.57
C LEU A 257 -13.07 6.56 20.17
N THR A 258 -12.18 6.96 21.09
CA THR A 258 -11.03 7.82 20.78
C THR A 258 -10.04 7.17 19.80
N SER A 259 -9.97 5.83 19.80
CA SER A 259 -9.14 5.02 18.90
C SER A 259 -9.80 4.77 17.54
N TRP A 260 -11.08 5.09 17.38
CA TRP A 260 -11.81 4.83 16.14
C TRP A 260 -11.41 5.84 15.06
N VAL A 261 -11.41 5.35 13.82
CA VAL A 261 -11.06 6.14 12.65
C VAL A 261 -12.34 6.70 12.04
N VAL A 262 -12.39 8.02 11.92
CA VAL A 262 -13.40 8.72 11.12
C VAL A 262 -12.91 8.70 9.66
N PRO A 263 -13.74 8.30 8.67
CA PRO A 263 -13.36 8.38 7.27
C PRO A 263 -13.00 9.82 6.86
N ASP A 264 -11.96 10.00 6.04
CA ASP A 264 -11.51 11.33 5.55
C ASP A 264 -12.58 12.11 4.76
N GLU A 265 -13.63 11.41 4.31
CA GLU A 265 -14.76 12.01 3.60
C GLU A 265 -16.03 11.22 3.93
N LEU A 266 -16.94 11.86 4.65
CA LEU A 266 -18.27 11.36 4.95
C LEU A 266 -19.15 11.61 3.73
N HIS A 267 -19.78 10.57 3.21
CA HIS A 267 -20.52 10.63 1.95
C HIS A 267 -21.56 9.51 1.91
N VAL A 268 -22.49 9.57 0.97
CA VAL A 268 -23.39 8.46 0.64
C VAL A 268 -22.91 7.80 -0.64
N THR A 269 -22.45 6.55 -0.57
CA THR A 269 -22.07 5.80 -1.78
C THR A 269 -23.33 5.35 -2.53
N LEU A 270 -23.49 5.77 -3.79
CA LEU A 270 -24.62 5.34 -4.65
C LEU A 270 -24.22 4.18 -5.57
N CYS A 271 -23.00 4.23 -6.11
CA CYS A 271 -22.42 3.20 -6.96
C CYS A 271 -20.89 3.12 -6.75
N LEU A 272 -20.35 1.90 -6.72
CA LEU A 272 -18.90 1.70 -6.78
C LEU A 272 -18.41 1.90 -8.22
N GLY A 273 -17.31 2.62 -8.39
CA GLY A 273 -16.79 2.99 -9.71
C GLY A 273 -17.55 4.12 -10.40
N VAL A 274 -17.33 4.23 -11.71
CA VAL A 274 -18.05 5.14 -12.62
C VAL A 274 -19.51 4.71 -12.70
N ALA A 275 -20.43 5.65 -12.48
CA ALA A 275 -21.85 5.42 -12.72
C ALA A 275 -22.11 5.27 -14.23
N PRO A 276 -22.80 4.21 -14.69
CA PRO A 276 -23.32 4.13 -16.05
C PRO A 276 -24.19 5.35 -16.38
N GLU A 277 -24.20 5.77 -17.64
CA GLU A 277 -24.91 7.00 -18.07
C GLU A 277 -26.41 6.97 -17.77
N ASP A 278 -27.07 5.83 -17.98
CA ASP A 278 -28.49 5.62 -17.68
C ASP A 278 -28.78 5.76 -16.18
N TYR A 279 -27.92 5.17 -15.35
CA TYR A 279 -28.01 5.29 -13.89
C TYR A 279 -27.71 6.71 -13.41
N LEU A 280 -26.71 7.37 -14.02
CA LEU A 280 -26.34 8.74 -13.70
C LEU A 280 -27.48 9.71 -14.04
N ALA A 281 -28.14 9.53 -15.18
CA ALA A 281 -29.34 10.29 -15.54
C ALA A 281 -30.49 10.05 -14.55
N ALA A 282 -30.70 8.80 -14.12
CA ALA A 282 -31.75 8.44 -13.16
C ALA A 282 -31.56 9.06 -11.76
N ILE A 283 -30.34 9.43 -11.38
CA ILE A 283 -30.05 10.15 -10.13
C ILE A 283 -29.95 11.67 -10.33
N GLY A 284 -30.13 12.19 -11.54
CA GLY A 284 -30.11 13.62 -11.85
C GLY A 284 -28.81 14.17 -12.46
N GLY A 285 -27.77 13.34 -12.60
CA GLY A 285 -26.48 13.73 -13.18
C GLY A 285 -25.42 14.16 -12.16
N LEU A 286 -24.17 14.33 -12.63
CA LEU A 286 -23.09 14.90 -11.80
C LEU A 286 -23.37 16.38 -11.56
N GLY A 287 -23.14 16.84 -10.33
CA GLY A 287 -23.44 18.22 -9.92
C GLY A 287 -24.88 18.43 -9.46
N ALA A 288 -25.77 17.44 -9.61
CA ALA A 288 -27.15 17.55 -9.13
C ALA A 288 -27.19 17.70 -7.60
N THR A 289 -28.08 18.56 -7.12
CA THR A 289 -28.24 18.82 -5.69
C THR A 289 -29.18 17.80 -5.06
N VAL A 290 -28.76 17.20 -3.95
CA VAL A 290 -29.51 16.16 -3.25
C VAL A 290 -29.76 16.58 -1.81
N PHE A 291 -31.00 16.50 -1.38
CA PHE A 291 -31.39 16.68 0.03
C PHE A 291 -31.42 15.31 0.71
N VAL A 292 -30.57 15.13 1.72
CA VAL A 292 -30.34 13.85 2.41
C VAL A 292 -30.85 13.96 3.85
N GLU A 293 -31.96 13.30 4.15
CA GLU A 293 -32.52 13.23 5.51
C GLU A 293 -31.86 12.11 6.31
N ILE A 294 -31.45 12.41 7.53
CA ILE A 294 -30.91 11.42 8.48
C ILE A 294 -32.08 10.76 9.22
N GLU A 295 -32.25 9.45 9.05
CA GLU A 295 -33.40 8.70 9.56
C GLU A 295 -33.08 7.96 10.87
N ALA A 296 -31.94 7.29 10.92
CA ALA A 296 -31.58 6.40 12.02
C ALA A 296 -30.05 6.30 12.18
N VAL A 297 -29.62 5.78 13.33
CA VAL A 297 -28.22 5.40 13.59
C VAL A 297 -28.13 3.88 13.73
N GLY A 298 -26.99 3.29 13.41
CA GLY A 298 -26.81 1.85 13.60
C GLY A 298 -25.35 1.45 13.62
N GLU A 299 -25.09 0.25 14.13
CA GLU A 299 -23.78 -0.35 14.30
C GLU A 299 -23.72 -1.76 13.71
N ALA A 300 -22.50 -2.22 13.43
CA ALA A 300 -22.25 -3.63 13.16
C ALA A 300 -21.06 -4.10 13.99
N ASP A 301 -21.20 -5.30 14.57
CA ASP A 301 -20.15 -6.03 15.29
C ASP A 301 -19.44 -5.23 16.41
N GLY A 302 -20.06 -4.14 16.89
CA GLY A 302 -19.49 -3.23 17.88
C GLY A 302 -18.20 -2.52 17.44
N ASN A 303 -17.90 -2.49 16.15
CA ASN A 303 -16.62 -2.00 15.61
C ASN A 303 -16.78 -1.05 14.40
N ILE A 304 -18.02 -0.73 14.01
CA ILE A 304 -18.35 0.28 13.01
C ILE A 304 -19.74 0.84 13.29
N TRP A 305 -19.96 2.12 13.03
CA TRP A 305 -21.29 2.72 13.05
C TRP A 305 -21.52 3.70 11.92
N ALA A 306 -22.79 3.90 11.58
CA ALA A 306 -23.21 4.71 10.45
C ALA A 306 -24.55 5.41 10.71
N LEU A 307 -24.85 6.39 9.87
CA LEU A 307 -26.16 7.01 9.76
C LEU A 307 -26.91 6.39 8.60
N LYS A 308 -28.13 5.89 8.83
CA LYS A 308 -29.08 5.58 7.76
C LYS A 308 -29.69 6.87 7.28
N VAL A 309 -29.71 7.03 5.96
CA VAL A 309 -30.23 8.23 5.31
C VAL A 309 -31.26 7.88 4.26
N LYS A 310 -32.07 8.87 3.85
CA LYS A 310 -32.99 8.77 2.71
C LYS A 310 -32.99 10.08 1.92
N GLY A 311 -33.37 10.00 0.64
CA GLY A 311 -33.58 11.19 -0.17
C GLY A 311 -34.86 11.92 0.22
N VAL A 312 -34.87 13.26 0.11
CA VAL A 312 -36.08 14.07 0.25
C VAL A 312 -36.57 14.43 -1.16
N ASP A 313 -37.52 13.66 -1.68
CA ASP A 313 -38.07 13.87 -3.03
C ASP A 313 -39.10 15.01 -3.08
N THR A 314 -39.82 15.23 -1.98
CA THR A 314 -40.83 16.29 -1.85
C THR A 314 -40.35 17.35 -0.86
N LEU A 315 -40.09 18.54 -1.35
CA LEU A 315 -39.60 19.69 -0.58
C LEU A 315 -40.75 20.41 0.12
N VAL A 316 -41.45 19.70 1.00
CA VAL A 316 -42.54 20.24 1.80
C VAL A 316 -41.99 20.68 3.16
N ASP A 317 -42.32 21.91 3.55
CA ASP A 317 -41.93 22.43 4.85
C ASP A 317 -42.62 21.68 5.99
N SER A 318 -41.84 21.42 7.03
CA SER A 318 -42.29 20.81 8.27
C SER A 318 -41.84 21.68 9.44
N GLU A 319 -42.70 21.87 10.43
CA GLU A 319 -42.42 22.73 11.59
C GLU A 319 -41.22 22.27 12.43
N ASN A 320 -40.75 21.03 12.24
CA ASN A 320 -39.65 20.43 12.99
C ASN A 320 -38.54 19.88 12.07
N GLN A 321 -37.98 20.72 11.21
CA GLN A 321 -36.81 20.35 10.42
C GLN A 321 -35.66 21.37 10.53
N ILE A 322 -34.45 20.90 10.27
CA ILE A 322 -33.24 21.71 10.11
C ILE A 322 -32.58 21.28 8.81
N ILE A 323 -32.43 22.23 7.91
CA ILE A 323 -31.69 22.07 6.65
C ILE A 323 -30.31 22.68 6.86
N ILE A 324 -29.27 21.88 6.68
CA ILE A 324 -27.88 22.30 6.79
C ILE A 324 -27.33 22.50 5.38
N ALA A 325 -27.13 23.76 5.02
CA ALA A 325 -26.66 24.17 3.71
C ALA A 325 -25.15 23.94 3.53
N PRO A 326 -24.63 23.96 2.29
CA PRO A 326 -23.21 23.74 2.03
C PRO A 326 -22.27 24.75 2.70
N ASN A 327 -22.75 25.97 2.98
CA ASN A 327 -21.99 27.00 3.70
C ASN A 327 -22.00 26.79 5.23
N GLY A 328 -22.75 25.81 5.76
CA GLY A 328 -22.90 25.53 7.19
C GLY A 328 -24.08 26.27 7.86
N MET A 329 -24.79 27.12 7.14
CA MET A 329 -25.98 27.80 7.65
C MET A 329 -27.13 26.80 7.84
N GLN A 330 -27.94 27.05 8.87
CA GLN A 330 -29.09 26.23 9.24
C GLN A 330 -30.39 26.97 8.94
N TYR A 331 -31.34 26.27 8.30
CA TYR A 331 -32.65 26.81 7.95
C TYR A 331 -33.75 25.90 8.50
N SER A 332 -34.84 26.50 8.98
CA SER A 332 -36.01 25.75 9.45
C SER A 332 -36.97 25.36 8.31
N THR A 333 -36.89 26.05 7.16
CA THR A 333 -37.75 25.81 6.00
C THR A 333 -36.95 25.83 4.70
N PHE A 334 -37.43 25.08 3.70
CA PHE A 334 -36.93 25.10 2.34
C PHE A 334 -37.09 26.48 1.72
N ASP A 335 -38.20 27.16 1.96
CA ASP A 335 -38.42 28.53 1.45
C ASP A 335 -37.36 29.51 1.95
N ALA A 336 -36.96 29.42 3.23
CA ALA A 336 -35.88 30.25 3.77
C ALA A 336 -34.53 29.91 3.13
N PHE A 337 -34.23 28.62 2.98
CA PHE A 337 -33.03 28.14 2.31
C PHE A 337 -32.95 28.64 0.84
N PHE A 338 -34.03 28.46 0.06
CA PHE A 338 -34.10 28.88 -1.33
C PHE A 338 -34.06 30.40 -1.49
N SER A 339 -34.70 31.14 -0.59
CA SER A 339 -34.65 32.60 -0.58
C SER A 339 -33.25 33.12 -0.34
N ASP A 340 -32.49 32.50 0.57
CA ASP A 340 -31.11 32.87 0.86
C ASP A 340 -30.17 32.56 -0.32
N CYS A 341 -30.33 31.40 -0.95
CA CYS A 341 -29.58 31.02 -2.15
C CYS A 341 -29.78 32.05 -3.28
N LYS A 342 -31.03 32.51 -3.50
CA LYS A 342 -31.34 33.54 -4.51
C LYS A 342 -30.73 34.90 -4.21
N ARG A 343 -30.68 35.31 -2.93
CA ARG A 343 -30.21 36.65 -2.53
C ARG A 343 -28.70 36.78 -2.55
N ASN A 344 -28.02 35.80 -1.98
CA ASN A 344 -26.60 35.96 -1.68
C ASN A 344 -25.70 35.45 -2.82
N GLY A 345 -26.22 34.66 -3.76
CA GLY A 345 -25.42 33.97 -4.79
C GLY A 345 -24.25 33.18 -4.20
N SER A 346 -24.27 32.95 -2.89
CA SER A 346 -23.13 32.52 -2.07
C SER A 346 -23.08 31.01 -1.94
N THR A 347 -24.17 30.34 -2.28
CA THR A 347 -24.20 28.90 -2.51
C THR A 347 -24.02 28.68 -4.02
N PRO A 348 -23.08 27.82 -4.45
CA PRO A 348 -22.86 27.51 -5.87
C PRO A 348 -24.01 26.70 -6.52
N ILE A 349 -25.17 26.68 -5.87
CA ILE A 349 -26.33 25.92 -6.29
C ILE A 349 -27.33 26.90 -6.91
N ASP A 350 -27.28 27.03 -8.23
CA ASP A 350 -28.34 27.66 -8.98
C ASP A 350 -29.50 26.66 -9.13
N ILE A 351 -30.41 26.67 -8.16
CA ILE A 351 -31.56 25.76 -8.09
C ILE A 351 -32.50 25.96 -9.29
N GLY A 352 -32.44 27.11 -9.97
CA GLY A 352 -33.23 27.36 -11.17
C GLY A 352 -32.71 26.62 -12.41
N THR A 353 -31.44 26.22 -12.43
CA THR A 353 -30.79 25.62 -13.61
C THR A 353 -30.20 24.24 -13.35
N GLN A 354 -29.86 23.91 -12.10
CA GLN A 354 -29.31 22.61 -11.74
C GLN A 354 -30.44 21.60 -11.49
N PRO A 355 -30.37 20.39 -12.07
CA PRO A 355 -31.32 19.34 -11.78
C PRO A 355 -31.24 18.95 -10.29
N LEU A 356 -32.41 18.73 -9.69
CA LEU A 356 -32.48 18.06 -8.39
C LEU A 356 -32.11 16.59 -8.60
N GLY A 357 -31.21 16.11 -7.74
CA GLY A 357 -30.77 14.73 -7.76
C GLY A 357 -31.55 13.86 -6.78
N HIS A 358 -31.48 12.55 -7.00
CA HIS A 358 -32.20 11.56 -6.20
C HIS A 358 -31.24 10.61 -5.47
N LEU A 359 -31.57 10.26 -4.23
CA LEU A 359 -30.83 9.30 -3.44
C LEU A 359 -31.28 7.86 -3.75
N ARG A 360 -30.85 7.34 -4.90
CA ARG A 360 -31.12 5.95 -5.32
C ARG A 360 -29.81 5.17 -5.31
N LEU A 361 -29.81 3.96 -4.78
CA LEU A 361 -28.65 3.04 -4.86
C LEU A 361 -28.72 2.19 -6.12
N ARG A 362 -27.57 1.85 -6.71
CA ARG A 362 -27.50 0.99 -7.90
C ARG A 362 -27.75 -0.48 -7.55
N LYS A 363 -27.27 -0.89 -6.38
CA LYS A 363 -27.51 -2.22 -5.82
C LYS A 363 -28.47 -2.08 -4.65
N GLU A 364 -29.27 -3.12 -4.41
CA GLU A 364 -30.14 -3.17 -3.23
C GLU A 364 -29.31 -2.97 -1.95
N GLY A 365 -29.86 -2.19 -1.03
CA GLY A 365 -29.20 -1.86 0.22
C GLY A 365 -29.83 -0.65 0.90
N VAL A 366 -29.26 -0.28 2.05
CA VAL A 366 -29.65 0.91 2.80
C VAL A 366 -28.63 2.02 2.51
N PRO A 367 -29.04 3.18 1.97
CA PRO A 367 -28.14 4.30 1.80
C PRO A 367 -27.71 4.81 3.18
N HIS A 368 -26.41 4.97 3.38
CA HIS A 368 -25.85 5.31 4.68
C HIS A 368 -24.60 6.17 4.55
N ILE A 369 -24.25 6.85 5.65
CA ILE A 369 -22.99 7.57 5.85
C ILE A 369 -22.21 6.83 6.94
N THR A 370 -21.08 6.22 6.60
CA THR A 370 -20.20 5.61 7.60
C THR A 370 -19.58 6.71 8.47
N MET A 371 -19.78 6.66 9.79
CA MET A 371 -19.33 7.72 10.70
C MET A 371 -17.96 7.42 11.31
N ALA A 372 -17.78 6.22 11.88
CA ALA A 372 -16.49 5.81 12.43
C ALA A 372 -16.37 4.28 12.46
N TYR A 373 -15.13 3.79 12.50
CA TYR A 373 -14.83 2.35 12.59
C TYR A 373 -13.54 2.07 13.37
N ASP A 374 -13.49 0.91 14.02
CA ASP A 374 -12.32 0.42 14.74
C ASP A 374 -11.34 -0.27 13.79
N ARG A 375 -10.28 0.45 13.43
CA ARG A 375 -9.21 -0.08 12.56
C ARG A 375 -8.36 -1.14 13.27
N VAL A 376 -8.25 -1.10 14.60
CA VAL A 376 -7.46 -2.05 15.39
C VAL A 376 -8.08 -3.44 15.31
N GLN A 377 -9.42 -3.50 15.28
CA GLN A 377 -10.17 -4.74 15.06
C GLN A 377 -10.29 -5.15 13.59
N GLY A 378 -9.63 -4.43 12.68
CA GLY A 378 -9.61 -4.75 11.24
C GLY A 378 -10.85 -4.31 10.47
N SER A 379 -11.76 -3.53 11.08
CA SER A 379 -12.94 -3.00 10.39
C SER A 379 -12.58 -1.98 9.33
N ARG A 380 -13.49 -1.85 8.36
CA ARG A 380 -13.35 -0.96 7.19
C ARG A 380 -14.69 -0.31 6.90
N PRO A 381 -14.73 0.88 6.27
CA PRO A 381 -15.99 1.58 5.99
C PRO A 381 -17.03 0.73 5.24
N VAL A 382 -16.60 -0.13 4.32
CA VAL A 382 -17.48 -1.02 3.56
C VAL A 382 -18.30 -1.99 4.45
N ALA A 383 -17.84 -2.26 5.68
CA ALA A 383 -18.57 -3.10 6.64
C ALA A 383 -19.87 -2.46 7.14
N ALA A 384 -20.05 -1.15 7.01
CA ALA A 384 -21.29 -0.46 7.40
C ALA A 384 -22.51 -0.95 6.59
N SER A 385 -22.30 -1.53 5.40
CA SER A 385 -23.36 -2.17 4.62
C SER A 385 -23.99 -3.40 5.31
N LYS A 386 -23.36 -3.94 6.36
CA LYS A 386 -23.85 -5.08 7.14
C LYS A 386 -24.77 -4.69 8.30
N ILE A 387 -24.97 -3.39 8.55
CA ILE A 387 -25.83 -2.91 9.63
C ILE A 387 -27.27 -3.29 9.31
N THR A 388 -27.86 -4.13 10.16
CA THR A 388 -29.23 -4.63 10.03
C THR A 388 -30.19 -4.00 11.03
N VAL A 389 -29.68 -3.59 12.19
CA VAL A 389 -30.44 -2.94 13.25
C VAL A 389 -30.19 -1.43 13.17
N TRP A 390 -31.28 -0.67 13.08
CA TRP A 390 -31.24 0.79 12.95
C TRP A 390 -32.14 1.42 14.01
N GLU A 391 -31.58 2.31 14.83
CA GLU A 391 -32.25 3.05 15.89
C GLU A 391 -32.78 4.39 15.34
N PRO A 392 -34.10 4.60 15.26
CA PRO A 392 -34.67 5.83 14.70
C PRO A 392 -34.34 7.06 15.53
N ILE A 393 -33.86 8.12 14.88
CA ILE A 393 -33.56 9.41 15.53
C ILE A 393 -34.86 10.12 15.96
N THR A 394 -35.96 9.92 15.23
CA THR A 394 -37.23 10.64 15.40
C THR A 394 -38.14 10.11 16.53
N SER A 395 -37.67 9.19 17.38
CA SER A 395 -38.51 8.53 18.39
C SER A 395 -38.82 9.38 19.64
N THR A 396 -38.17 10.54 19.80
CA THR A 396 -38.40 11.45 20.95
C THR A 396 -39.32 12.61 20.55
N LYS A 397 -40.33 12.90 21.38
CA LYS A 397 -41.22 14.06 21.19
C LYS A 397 -40.38 15.34 21.06
N GLY A 398 -40.41 15.98 19.89
CA GLY A 398 -39.64 17.18 19.58
C GLY A 398 -38.33 16.95 18.80
N ALA A 399 -38.04 15.72 18.35
CA ALA A 399 -36.92 15.47 17.46
C ALA A 399 -37.09 16.23 16.13
N ARG A 400 -36.09 17.03 15.78
CA ARG A 400 -36.05 17.76 14.51
C ARG A 400 -35.50 16.84 13.42
N ARG A 401 -36.13 16.83 12.24
CA ARG A 401 -35.61 16.19 11.02
C ARG A 401 -34.34 16.92 10.60
N ILE A 402 -33.27 16.18 10.36
CA ILE A 402 -31.98 16.75 9.96
C ILE A 402 -31.80 16.46 8.48
N ILE A 403 -31.72 17.50 7.66
CA ILE A 403 -31.58 17.42 6.21
C ILE A 403 -30.24 18.04 5.81
N LEU A 404 -29.39 17.25 5.18
CA LEU A 404 -28.10 17.67 4.67
C LEU A 404 -28.22 18.00 3.19
N VAL A 405 -27.68 19.13 2.76
CA VAL A 405 -27.59 19.47 1.33
C VAL A 405 -26.26 18.96 0.78
N GLY A 406 -26.34 17.96 -0.10
CA GLY A 406 -25.19 17.40 -0.79
C GLY A 406 -25.26 17.56 -2.30
N THR A 407 -24.22 17.11 -2.99
CA THR A 407 -24.12 17.15 -4.44
C THR A 407 -23.69 15.80 -4.98
N ILE A 408 -24.29 15.32 -6.06
CA ILE A 408 -23.83 14.11 -6.74
C ILE A 408 -22.46 14.36 -7.35
N GLY A 409 -21.50 13.55 -6.99
CA GLY A 409 -20.15 13.66 -7.50
C GLY A 409 -19.41 12.33 -7.48
N GLU A 410 -18.25 12.35 -8.11
CA GLU A 410 -17.33 11.21 -8.12
C GLU A 410 -16.18 11.46 -7.15
N LYS A 411 -15.81 10.41 -6.41
CA LYS A 411 -14.50 10.37 -5.76
C LYS A 411 -13.50 9.79 -6.73
N GLN A 412 -12.65 10.67 -7.27
CA GLN A 412 -11.56 10.28 -8.16
C GLN A 412 -10.28 10.07 -7.35
N LEU A 413 -9.58 8.98 -7.64
CA LEU A 413 -8.25 8.70 -7.14
C LEU A 413 -7.28 8.62 -8.31
N TYR A 414 -6.01 8.90 -8.04
CA TYR A 414 -4.96 8.58 -8.98
C TYR A 414 -4.58 7.11 -8.82
N GLY A 415 -4.77 6.34 -9.88
CA GLY A 415 -4.30 4.97 -9.99
C GLY A 415 -3.16 4.88 -10.99
N ILE A 416 -2.37 3.82 -10.85
CA ILE A 416 -1.44 3.40 -11.89
C ILE A 416 -2.17 2.38 -12.74
N LYS A 417 -2.36 2.69 -14.03
CA LYS A 417 -2.76 1.66 -14.99
C LYS A 417 -1.50 0.84 -15.24
N SER A 418 -1.37 -0.28 -14.52
CA SER A 418 -0.39 -1.28 -14.91
C SER A 418 -0.77 -1.70 -16.32
N GLN A 419 0.03 -1.30 -17.31
CA GLN A 419 0.00 -1.99 -18.59
C GLN A 419 0.07 -3.47 -18.24
N ASN A 420 -0.84 -4.27 -18.77
CA ASN A 420 -0.78 -5.72 -18.63
C ASN A 420 0.53 -6.16 -19.28
N LEU A 421 1.62 -6.10 -18.51
CA LEU A 421 2.96 -6.56 -18.85
C LEU A 421 2.99 -8.09 -18.87
N GLY A 422 1.89 -8.72 -19.31
CA GLY A 422 1.67 -10.17 -19.32
C GLY A 422 2.72 -10.95 -20.14
N HIS A 423 3.66 -10.24 -20.76
CA HIS A 423 4.81 -10.77 -21.49
C HIS A 423 6.17 -10.22 -21.00
N LEU A 424 6.24 -9.11 -20.23
CA LEU A 424 7.52 -8.50 -19.80
C LEU A 424 7.75 -8.55 -18.28
N ALA A 425 6.68 -8.66 -17.48
CA ALA A 425 6.73 -8.94 -16.05
C ALA A 425 6.18 -10.35 -15.79
N VAL A 426 6.51 -11.29 -16.67
CA VAL A 426 6.28 -12.72 -16.39
C VAL A 426 7.27 -13.08 -15.28
N VAL A 427 6.89 -12.81 -14.02
CA VAL A 427 7.11 -13.83 -13.00
C VAL A 427 6.50 -15.05 -13.65
N HIS A 428 7.34 -15.97 -14.16
CA HIS A 428 6.89 -17.18 -14.85
C HIS A 428 5.69 -17.69 -14.07
N ARG A 429 4.50 -17.52 -14.65
CA ARG A 429 3.27 -17.87 -13.97
C ARG A 429 3.47 -19.35 -13.69
N ALA A 430 3.57 -19.69 -12.41
CA ALA A 430 3.76 -21.07 -12.00
C ALA A 430 2.75 -21.91 -12.78
N GLU A 431 3.26 -22.76 -13.68
CA GLU A 431 2.37 -23.56 -14.54
C GLU A 431 1.69 -24.65 -13.70
N VAL A 432 2.27 -24.94 -12.52
CA VAL A 432 1.76 -25.90 -11.54
C VAL A 432 1.40 -25.19 -10.24
N SER A 433 0.14 -25.32 -9.83
CA SER A 433 -0.36 -24.80 -8.56
C SER A 433 0.02 -25.75 -7.41
N ILE A 434 1.13 -25.45 -6.71
CA ILE A 434 1.59 -26.23 -5.55
C ILE A 434 0.47 -26.32 -4.49
N ALA A 435 -0.29 -25.24 -4.29
CA ALA A 435 -1.40 -25.21 -3.34
C ALA A 435 -2.52 -26.20 -3.69
N GLU A 436 -2.82 -26.39 -4.98
CA GLU A 436 -3.79 -27.39 -5.43
C GLU A 436 -3.26 -28.81 -5.26
N LEU A 437 -1.97 -29.04 -5.54
CA LEU A 437 -1.33 -30.35 -5.30
C LEU A 437 -1.35 -30.74 -3.82
N VAL A 438 -1.03 -29.81 -2.91
CA VAL A 438 -1.09 -30.06 -1.46
C VAL A 438 -2.53 -30.36 -1.01
N LYS A 439 -3.52 -29.60 -1.50
CA LYS A 439 -4.94 -29.86 -1.20
C LYS A 439 -5.39 -31.22 -1.74
N LYS A 440 -4.95 -31.59 -2.95
CA LYS A 440 -5.25 -32.89 -3.56
C LYS A 440 -4.67 -34.03 -2.73
N CYS A 441 -3.38 -33.95 -2.37
CA CYS A 441 -2.71 -34.91 -1.50
C CYS A 441 -3.42 -35.07 -0.14
N ALA A 442 -3.76 -33.95 0.51
CA ALA A 442 -4.51 -33.97 1.77
C ALA A 442 -5.91 -34.61 1.63
N SER A 443 -6.61 -34.32 0.53
CA SER A 443 -7.93 -34.89 0.24
C SER A 443 -7.85 -36.40 -0.01
N GLU A 444 -6.85 -36.88 -0.76
CA GLU A 444 -6.62 -38.31 -1.02
C GLU A 444 -6.33 -39.09 0.27
N ARG A 445 -5.77 -38.41 1.28
CA ARG A 445 -5.48 -38.96 2.61
C ARG A 445 -6.57 -38.71 3.65
N SER A 446 -7.68 -38.07 3.27
CA SER A 446 -8.74 -37.66 4.20
C SER A 446 -8.27 -36.75 5.35
N LEU A 447 -7.24 -35.94 5.11
CA LEU A 447 -6.67 -35.00 6.09
C LEU A 447 -7.34 -33.63 5.99
N LYS A 448 -7.82 -33.10 7.13
CA LYS A 448 -8.36 -31.74 7.23
C LYS A 448 -7.24 -30.75 7.53
N ILE A 449 -6.66 -30.13 6.50
CA ILE A 449 -5.57 -29.16 6.66
C ILE A 449 -6.08 -27.75 6.97
N SER A 450 -5.47 -27.09 7.95
CA SER A 450 -5.69 -25.67 8.21
C SER A 450 -4.95 -24.79 7.19
N GLY A 451 -5.34 -23.53 7.05
CA GLY A 451 -4.65 -22.57 6.17
C GLY A 451 -3.17 -22.38 6.53
N ARG A 452 -2.81 -22.50 7.82
CA ARG A 452 -1.43 -22.43 8.29
C ARG A 452 -0.60 -23.64 7.84
N GLN A 453 -1.15 -24.84 7.96
CA GLN A 453 -0.52 -26.07 7.50
C GLN A 453 -0.33 -26.07 5.97
N LEU A 454 -1.35 -25.63 5.22
CA LEU A 454 -1.25 -25.46 3.77
C LEU A 454 -0.09 -24.51 3.41
N GLY A 455 0.03 -23.37 4.09
CA GLY A 455 1.14 -22.43 3.89
C GLY A 455 2.50 -23.03 4.21
N SER A 456 2.61 -23.83 5.27
CA SER A 456 3.85 -24.53 5.67
C SER A 456 4.32 -25.50 4.58
N ALA A 457 3.42 -26.40 4.15
CA ALA A 457 3.71 -27.41 3.14
C ALA A 457 4.10 -26.81 1.78
N ILE A 458 3.43 -25.71 1.36
CA ILE A 458 3.80 -24.98 0.13
C ILE A 458 5.24 -24.46 0.22
N LYS A 459 5.61 -23.86 1.36
CA LYS A 459 6.93 -23.26 1.55
C LYS A 459 8.04 -24.31 1.56
N GLU A 460 7.84 -25.44 2.23
CA GLU A 460 8.84 -26.51 2.27
C GLU A 460 8.96 -27.21 0.90
N THR A 461 7.86 -27.39 0.18
CA THR A 461 7.90 -27.88 -1.21
C THR A 461 8.72 -26.95 -2.11
N GLN A 462 8.50 -25.64 -2.03
CA GLN A 462 9.26 -24.65 -2.81
C GLN A 462 10.76 -24.69 -2.50
N LYS A 463 11.12 -24.86 -1.22
CA LYS A 463 12.51 -24.98 -0.78
C LYS A 463 13.17 -26.26 -1.32
N GLU A 464 12.47 -27.38 -1.33
CA GLU A 464 12.97 -28.63 -1.94
C GLU A 464 13.10 -28.53 -3.47
N MET A 465 12.15 -27.87 -4.14
CA MET A 465 12.26 -27.57 -5.57
C MET A 465 13.52 -26.74 -5.86
N GLU A 466 13.77 -25.71 -5.06
CA GLU A 466 14.95 -24.83 -5.21
C GLU A 466 16.25 -25.61 -4.95
N ARG A 467 16.29 -26.44 -3.89
CA ARG A 467 17.42 -27.32 -3.57
C ARG A 467 17.75 -28.29 -4.71
N LEU A 468 16.74 -28.81 -5.39
CA LEU A 468 16.86 -29.75 -6.50
C LEU A 468 16.92 -29.07 -7.88
N SER A 469 16.90 -27.73 -7.93
CA SER A 469 16.86 -26.95 -9.17
C SER A 469 15.69 -27.33 -10.10
N ILE A 470 14.53 -27.66 -9.53
CA ILE A 470 13.30 -28.00 -10.28
C ILE A 470 12.50 -26.73 -10.56
N GLU A 471 12.33 -26.40 -11.83
CA GLU A 471 11.50 -25.27 -12.26
C GLU A 471 10.00 -25.58 -12.11
N ASN A 472 9.20 -24.58 -11.71
CA ASN A 472 7.75 -24.70 -11.65
C ASN A 472 7.10 -24.57 -13.05
N LYS A 473 7.26 -25.63 -13.85
CA LYS A 473 6.73 -25.77 -15.22
C LYS A 473 5.89 -27.04 -15.35
N ALA A 474 4.97 -27.06 -16.31
CA ALA A 474 4.02 -28.15 -16.52
C ALA A 474 4.71 -29.50 -16.78
N HIS A 475 5.87 -29.51 -17.44
CA HIS A 475 6.64 -30.73 -17.68
C HIS A 475 7.25 -31.34 -16.41
N ASN A 476 7.33 -30.59 -15.30
CA ASN A 476 7.81 -31.06 -14.00
C ASN A 476 6.67 -31.43 -13.04
N THR A 477 5.41 -31.46 -13.49
CA THR A 477 4.24 -31.70 -12.62
C THR A 477 4.36 -32.96 -11.77
N GLU A 478 4.83 -34.06 -12.36
CA GLU A 478 4.95 -35.36 -11.67
C GLU A 478 6.04 -35.33 -10.59
N THR A 479 7.19 -34.73 -10.89
CA THR A 479 8.28 -34.51 -9.93
C THR A 479 7.84 -33.60 -8.78
N ILE A 480 7.14 -32.50 -9.08
CA ILE A 480 6.61 -31.57 -8.07
C ILE A 480 5.56 -32.29 -7.20
N THR A 481 4.70 -33.12 -7.79
CA THR A 481 3.71 -33.93 -7.05
C THR A 481 4.39 -34.89 -6.09
N THR A 482 5.49 -35.51 -6.52
CA THR A 482 6.28 -36.41 -5.67
C THR A 482 6.91 -35.67 -4.48
N LEU A 483 7.43 -34.46 -4.71
CA LEU A 483 7.92 -33.61 -3.62
C LEU A 483 6.81 -33.20 -2.65
N VAL A 484 5.63 -32.83 -3.16
CA VAL A 484 4.47 -32.49 -2.33
C VAL A 484 4.07 -33.67 -1.45
N ASN A 485 3.99 -34.88 -2.01
CA ASN A 485 3.68 -36.09 -1.23
C ASN A 485 4.69 -36.30 -0.10
N ASN A 486 6.00 -36.24 -0.41
CA ASN A 486 7.06 -36.42 0.59
C ASN A 486 7.04 -35.36 1.70
N VAL A 487 6.68 -34.11 1.36
CA VAL A 487 6.52 -33.03 2.36
C VAL A 487 5.27 -33.27 3.20
N CYS A 488 4.17 -33.71 2.59
CA CYS A 488 2.93 -34.03 3.29
C CYS A 488 3.10 -35.24 4.23
N ASP A 489 3.87 -36.25 3.85
CA ASP A 489 4.26 -37.37 4.74
C ASP A 489 4.95 -36.83 6.00
N LYS A 490 5.95 -35.95 5.83
CA LYS A 490 6.73 -35.42 6.95
C LYS A 490 5.97 -34.47 7.87
N GLU A 491 5.03 -33.69 7.33
CA GLU A 491 4.32 -32.65 8.08
C GLU A 491 2.99 -33.14 8.70
N PHE A 492 2.42 -34.24 8.20
CA PHE A 492 1.10 -34.71 8.60
C PHE A 492 1.07 -36.13 9.21
N ASP A 493 2.18 -36.86 9.19
CA ASP A 493 2.41 -37.97 10.13
C ASP A 493 2.71 -37.42 11.54
#